data_AF-A0AA41UT57-F1
#
_entry.id   AF-A0AA41UT57-F1
#
_cell.length_a   1.000
_cell.length_b   1.000
_cell.length_c   1.000
_cell.angle_alpha   90.00
_cell.angle_beta   90.00
_cell.angle_gamma   90.00
#
_symmetry.space_group_name_H-M   'P 1'
#
loop_
_entity.id
_entity.type
_entity.pdbx_description
1 polymer ?
#
loop_
_entity_poly.entity_id
_entity_poly.type
_entity_poly.pdbx_seq_one_letter_code
_entity_poly.pdbx_strand_id
1 'polypeptide(L)'
;RFNENPYFENESLTKAFSFSPSGVTYIRGPSINWKEGMDITTGPRHAIFIKRGDEQKVTEYGTSFFTWFSDSEDLGERLNDEVAELIIDDLWPNAFKYFLSVSIGEKKSKIVCRNYYEG
;
A
#
# COMPACT_ATOMS: atom_id res chain seq x y z
N ARG A 1 -12.72 -7.51 1.92
CA ARG A 1 -13.08 -8.49 0.87
C ARG A 1 -13.42 -7.70 -0.38
N PHE A 2 -12.96 -8.14 -1.53
CA PHE A 2 -13.18 -7.51 -2.82
C PHE A 2 -14.31 -8.22 -3.54
N ASN A 3 -15.11 -7.46 -4.27
CA ASN A 3 -16.03 -8.02 -5.26
C ASN A 3 -15.26 -8.33 -6.55
N GLU A 4 -15.89 -9.06 -7.47
CA GLU A 4 -15.38 -9.20 -8.83
C GLU A 4 -15.07 -7.83 -9.42
N ASN A 5 -13.86 -7.70 -9.97
CA ASN A 5 -13.34 -6.45 -10.50
C ASN A 5 -12.42 -6.74 -11.71
N PRO A 6 -12.13 -5.75 -12.56
CA PRO A 6 -11.35 -5.95 -13.78
C PRO A 6 -9.83 -6.01 -13.56
N TYR A 7 -9.33 -5.84 -12.33
CA TYR A 7 -7.90 -5.65 -12.05
C TYR A 7 -7.20 -6.91 -11.55
N PHE A 8 -7.78 -7.61 -10.58
CA PHE A 8 -7.20 -8.82 -9.98
C PHE A 8 -8.28 -9.81 -9.56
N GLU A 9 -7.88 -11.07 -9.39
CA GLU A 9 -8.81 -12.18 -9.09
C GLU A 9 -9.00 -12.46 -7.60
N ASN A 10 -8.11 -11.98 -6.73
CA ASN A 10 -8.20 -12.23 -5.28
C ASN A 10 -9.50 -11.66 -4.67
N GLU A 11 -10.26 -12.50 -3.96
CA GLU A 11 -11.39 -12.03 -3.13
C GLU A 11 -10.94 -11.32 -1.85
N SER A 12 -9.70 -11.53 -1.42
CA SER A 12 -9.10 -10.90 -0.25
C SER A 12 -7.60 -10.82 -0.38
N LEU A 13 -7.03 -9.73 0.13
CA LEU A 13 -5.60 -9.56 0.33
C LEU A 13 -5.36 -9.54 1.84
N THR A 14 -4.49 -10.42 2.32
CA THR A 14 -4.19 -10.57 3.74
C THR A 14 -2.68 -10.54 3.95
N LYS A 15 -2.21 -9.48 4.60
CA LYS A 15 -0.84 -9.40 5.12
C LYS A 15 -0.87 -9.91 6.56
N ALA A 16 -0.18 -11.01 6.83
CA ALA A 16 -0.18 -11.66 8.14
C ALA A 16 1.10 -11.34 8.90
N PHE A 17 0.96 -10.93 10.16
CA PHE A 17 2.06 -10.62 11.07
C PHE A 17 2.09 -11.66 12.19
N SER A 18 3.21 -12.33 12.36
CA SER A 18 3.42 -13.30 13.45
C SER A 18 4.34 -12.68 14.51
N PHE A 19 3.95 -12.78 15.77
CA PHE A 19 4.69 -12.21 16.90
C PHE A 19 5.29 -13.32 17.77
N SER A 20 6.53 -13.11 18.17
CA SER A 20 7.25 -13.89 19.18
C SER A 20 7.50 -13.00 20.40
N PRO A 21 7.91 -13.56 21.56
CA PRO A 21 8.25 -12.75 22.74
C PRO A 21 9.36 -11.71 22.50
N SER A 22 10.19 -11.87 21.47
CA SER A 22 11.23 -10.92 21.05
C SER A 22 10.76 -9.92 19.98
N GLY A 23 9.50 -9.96 19.54
CA GLY A 23 8.93 -9.06 18.52
C GLY A 23 8.30 -9.80 17.33
N VAL A 24 7.93 -9.05 16.29
CA VAL A 24 7.46 -9.62 15.01
C VAL A 24 8.54 -10.55 14.45
N THR A 25 8.15 -11.76 14.07
CA THR A 25 9.06 -12.81 13.60
C THR A 25 8.87 -13.14 12.14
N TYR A 26 7.68 -12.88 11.58
CA TYR A 26 7.41 -13.20 10.18
C TYR A 26 6.26 -12.37 9.63
N ILE A 27 6.49 -11.79 8.45
CA ILE A 27 5.47 -11.11 7.65
C ILE A 27 5.21 -11.93 6.39
N ARG A 28 3.95 -12.28 6.17
CA ARG A 28 3.51 -12.93 4.93
C ARG A 28 2.58 -12.02 4.16
N GLY A 29 3.08 -11.51 3.03
CA GLY A 29 2.28 -10.85 2.01
C GLY A 29 1.49 -11.83 1.14
N PRO A 30 0.29 -11.46 0.65
CA PRO A 30 -0.40 -12.23 -0.38
C PRO A 30 0.25 -12.01 -1.75
N SER A 31 0.23 -13.03 -2.61
CA SER A 31 0.45 -12.81 -4.03
C SER A 31 -0.83 -12.25 -4.65
N ILE A 32 -0.72 -11.11 -5.33
CA ILE A 32 -1.84 -10.50 -6.04
C ILE A 32 -1.90 -11.12 -7.45
N ASN A 33 -3.03 -11.76 -7.77
CA ASN A 33 -3.32 -12.38 -9.05
C ASN A 33 -3.85 -11.31 -10.01
N TRP A 34 -2.94 -10.48 -10.54
CA TRP A 34 -3.27 -9.46 -11.52
C TRP A 34 -3.82 -10.08 -12.81
N LYS A 35 -4.89 -9.48 -13.35
CA LYS A 35 -5.37 -9.78 -14.71
C LYS A 35 -4.40 -9.20 -15.74
N GLU A 36 -4.45 -9.73 -16.96
CA GLU A 36 -3.52 -9.36 -18.03
C GLU A 36 -3.45 -7.84 -18.24
N GLY A 37 -2.23 -7.29 -18.15
CA GLY A 37 -1.97 -5.85 -18.34
C GLY A 37 -2.43 -4.94 -17.20
N MET A 38 -2.94 -5.48 -16.10
CA MET A 38 -3.46 -4.72 -14.95
C MET A 38 -2.48 -4.65 -13.78
N ASP A 39 -1.33 -5.31 -13.87
CA ASP A 39 -0.30 -5.22 -12.83
C ASP A 39 0.27 -3.80 -12.74
N ILE A 40 -0.04 -3.13 -11.64
CA ILE A 40 0.45 -1.77 -11.34
C ILE A 40 1.73 -1.77 -10.51
N THR A 41 2.19 -2.95 -10.08
CA THR A 41 3.33 -3.13 -9.17
C THR A 41 4.64 -3.44 -9.90
N THR A 42 4.59 -4.00 -11.12
CA THR A 42 5.81 -4.46 -11.83
C THR A 42 6.00 -3.91 -13.26
N GLY A 43 5.26 -2.86 -13.65
CA GLY A 43 5.29 -2.33 -15.03
C GLY A 43 6.13 -1.04 -15.25
N PRO A 44 6.70 -0.81 -16.46
CA PRO A 44 7.41 0.43 -16.81
C PRO A 44 6.52 1.69 -16.76
N ARG A 45 5.18 1.53 -16.78
CA ARG A 45 4.22 2.63 -16.60
C ARG A 45 4.22 3.20 -15.17
N HIS A 46 4.69 2.43 -14.20
CA HIS A 46 4.77 2.82 -12.79
C HIS A 46 6.21 2.92 -12.30
N ALA A 47 7.19 2.80 -13.21
CA ALA A 47 8.57 3.11 -12.90
C ALA A 47 8.71 4.61 -12.61
N ILE A 48 9.23 4.94 -11.43
CA ILE A 48 9.66 6.30 -11.14
C ILE A 48 10.98 6.51 -11.87
N PHE A 49 10.97 7.45 -12.82
CA PHE A 49 12.15 7.88 -13.54
C PHE A 49 12.66 9.18 -12.94
N ILE A 50 13.80 9.14 -12.26
CA ILE A 50 14.47 10.37 -11.83
C ILE A 50 15.38 10.83 -12.97
N LYS A 51 15.11 12.02 -13.52
CA LYS A 51 16.03 12.69 -14.44
C LYS A 51 17.16 13.33 -13.64
N ARG A 52 18.41 12.92 -13.88
CA ARG A 52 19.61 13.65 -13.45
C ARG A 52 20.45 13.94 -14.70
N GLY A 53 20.36 15.16 -15.23
CA GLY A 53 20.98 15.50 -16.52
C GLY A 53 20.26 14.84 -17.70
N ASP A 54 21.02 14.45 -18.74
CA ASP A 54 20.49 13.79 -19.95
C ASP A 54 20.23 12.28 -19.79
N GLU A 55 20.59 11.68 -18.65
CA GLU A 55 20.34 10.27 -18.36
C GLU A 55 19.05 10.08 -17.56
N GLN A 56 18.14 9.25 -18.08
CA GLN A 56 16.90 8.85 -17.43
C GLN A 56 17.08 7.43 -16.87
N LYS A 57 17.18 7.30 -15.54
CA LYS A 57 17.33 6.01 -14.85
C LYS A 57 16.03 5.63 -14.15
N VAL A 58 15.61 4.38 -14.33
CA VAL A 58 14.54 3.76 -13.52
C VAL A 58 15.10 3.60 -12.11
N THR A 59 14.52 4.28 -11.12
CA THR A 59 15.03 4.21 -9.74
C THR A 59 14.17 3.32 -8.84
N GLU A 60 12.88 3.15 -9.14
CA GLU A 60 11.96 2.35 -8.32
C GLU A 60 10.69 1.99 -9.09
N TYR A 61 10.08 0.84 -8.81
CA TYR A 61 8.68 0.59 -9.16
C TYR A 61 7.82 1.31 -8.12
N GLY A 62 6.91 2.18 -8.54
CA GLY A 62 6.27 3.16 -7.66
C GLY A 62 5.64 2.56 -6.41
N THR A 63 5.96 3.14 -5.25
CA THR A 63 5.38 2.77 -3.96
C THR A 63 3.86 2.96 -4.00
N SER A 64 3.11 1.92 -3.70
CA SER A 64 1.65 1.95 -3.59
C SER A 64 1.15 1.08 -2.45
N PHE A 65 -0.12 1.22 -2.11
CA PHE A 65 -0.76 0.33 -1.13
C PHE A 65 -0.69 -1.16 -1.54
N PHE A 66 -0.60 -1.45 -2.85
CA PHE A 66 -0.49 -2.83 -3.34
C PHE A 66 0.95 -3.35 -3.35
N THR A 67 1.96 -2.49 -3.48
CA THR A 67 3.36 -2.92 -3.28
C THR A 67 3.63 -3.24 -1.80
N TRP A 68 3.00 -2.53 -0.86
CA TRP A 68 3.07 -2.83 0.58
C TRP A 68 2.59 -4.25 0.96
N PHE A 69 1.68 -4.84 0.17
CA PHE A 69 1.29 -6.24 0.32
C PHE A 69 2.35 -7.21 -0.19
N SER A 70 3.18 -6.81 -1.14
CA SER A 70 4.17 -7.65 -1.81
C SER A 70 5.51 -7.69 -1.05
N ASP A 71 5.71 -6.79 -0.10
CA ASP A 71 6.88 -6.76 0.78
C ASP A 71 6.84 -7.96 1.74
N SER A 72 7.37 -9.10 1.28
CA SER A 72 7.63 -10.27 2.11
C SER A 72 9.04 -10.16 2.65
N GLU A 73 9.13 -9.86 3.93
CA GLU A 73 10.38 -9.48 4.57
C GLU A 73 10.63 -10.42 5.76
N ASP A 74 11.67 -11.26 5.65
CA ASP A 74 12.20 -12.07 6.75
C ASP A 74 13.14 -11.17 7.58
N LEU A 75 12.53 -10.13 8.15
CA LEU A 75 13.24 -9.13 8.91
C LEU A 75 13.16 -9.50 10.37
N GLY A 76 14.33 -9.65 11.00
CA GLY A 76 14.46 -9.95 12.43
C GLY A 76 13.86 -8.87 13.35
N GLU A 77 14.54 -8.57 14.46
CA GLU A 77 13.96 -7.91 15.65
C GLU A 77 13.37 -6.49 15.49
N ARG A 78 13.40 -5.86 14.30
CA ARG A 78 13.01 -4.46 14.13
C ARG A 78 12.18 -4.22 12.87
N LEU A 79 10.95 -4.72 12.90
CA LEU A 79 9.88 -4.35 11.99
C LEU A 79 8.94 -3.36 12.68
N ASN A 80 9.07 -2.07 12.38
CA ASN A 80 7.98 -1.11 12.56
C ASN A 80 7.38 -0.90 11.16
N ASP A 81 6.27 -1.57 10.88
CA ASP A 81 5.49 -1.35 9.65
C ASP A 81 4.46 -0.26 9.97
N GLU A 82 4.81 0.99 9.68
CA GLU A 82 4.01 2.18 10.01
C GLU A 82 2.57 2.09 9.44
N VAL A 83 2.41 1.47 8.27
CA VAL A 83 1.09 1.28 7.64
C VAL A 83 0.28 0.26 8.44
N ALA A 84 0.89 -0.84 8.87
CA ALA A 84 0.22 -1.82 9.73
C ALA A 84 -0.16 -1.22 11.09
N GLU A 85 0.74 -0.47 11.72
CA GLU A 85 0.50 0.22 13.00
C GLU A 85 -0.64 1.22 12.86
N LEU A 86 -0.64 2.06 11.82
CA LEU A 86 -1.72 3.01 11.56
C LEU A 86 -3.07 2.31 11.33
N ILE A 87 -3.08 1.18 10.60
CA ILE A 87 -4.30 0.41 10.35
C ILE A 87 -4.85 -0.16 11.65
N ILE A 88 -4.01 -0.75 12.50
CA ILE A 88 -4.42 -1.48 13.71
C ILE A 88 -4.74 -0.53 14.86
N ASP A 89 -3.91 0.49 15.10
CA ASP A 89 -4.00 1.33 16.30
C ASP A 89 -4.96 2.51 16.13
N ASP A 90 -5.15 3.01 14.90
CA ASP A 90 -6.02 4.18 14.65
C ASP A 90 -7.16 3.90 13.66
N LEU A 91 -6.85 3.47 12.43
CA LEU A 91 -7.87 3.36 11.38
C LEU A 91 -8.98 2.38 11.76
N TRP A 92 -8.64 1.17 12.22
CA TRP A 92 -9.63 0.13 12.52
C TRP A 92 -10.50 0.47 13.74
N PRO A 93 -9.94 0.89 14.89
CA PRO A 93 -10.75 1.31 16.04
C PRO A 93 -11.61 2.54 15.76
N ASN A 94 -11.14 3.45 14.89
CA ASN A 94 -11.81 4.73 14.60
C ASN A 94 -12.50 4.76 13.23
N ALA A 95 -12.68 3.62 12.54
CA ALA A 95 -13.17 3.57 11.16
C ALA A 95 -14.51 4.31 10.99
N PHE A 96 -15.43 4.13 11.94
CA PHE A 96 -16.74 4.79 11.93
C PHE A 96 -16.64 6.31 12.07
N LYS A 97 -15.71 6.80 12.91
CA LYS A 97 -15.48 8.23 13.10
C LYS A 97 -14.94 8.85 11.82
N TYR A 98 -13.99 8.20 11.16
CA TYR A 98 -13.45 8.68 9.87
C TYR A 98 -14.55 8.74 8.80
N PHE A 99 -15.38 7.69 8.70
CA PHE A 99 -16.52 7.66 7.78
C PHE A 99 -17.51 8.81 8.01
N LEU A 100 -17.87 9.08 9.27
CA LEU A 100 -18.77 10.18 9.62
C LEU A 100 -18.15 11.57 9.45
N SER A 101 -16.87 11.73 9.79
CA SER A 101 -16.19 13.03 9.69
C SER A 101 -16.14 13.55 8.25
N VAL A 102 -15.97 12.65 7.28
CA VAL A 102 -16.06 12.95 5.84
C VAL A 102 -17.50 13.33 5.45
N SER A 103 -18.50 12.66 6.04
CA SER A 103 -19.92 12.86 5.73
C SER A 103 -20.52 14.13 6.34
N ILE A 104 -20.02 14.56 7.51
CA ILE A 104 -20.53 15.70 8.27
C ILE A 104 -19.84 17.02 7.84
N GLY A 105 -18.91 16.97 6.88
CA GLY A 105 -18.29 18.17 6.34
C GLY A 105 -17.43 18.93 7.35
N GLU A 106 -16.97 18.27 8.42
CA GLU A 106 -15.89 18.82 9.24
C GLU A 106 -14.63 18.85 8.40
N LYS A 107 -14.37 20.01 7.78
CA LYS A 107 -13.10 20.34 7.13
C LYS A 107 -11.99 20.30 8.17
N LYS A 108 -11.43 19.13 8.46
CA LYS A 108 -10.08 19.01 9.00
C LYS A 108 -9.20 18.44 7.90
N SER A 109 -8.38 19.36 7.38
CA SER A 109 -7.30 19.17 6.42
C SER A 109 -7.65 18.31 5.21
N LYS A 110 -7.81 18.95 4.05
CA LYS A 110 -7.69 18.26 2.76
C LYS A 110 -6.46 17.36 2.82
N ILE A 111 -6.65 16.05 2.81
CA ILE A 111 -5.62 15.16 2.28
C ILE A 111 -5.60 15.50 0.79
N VAL A 112 -4.68 16.40 0.43
CA VAL A 112 -4.46 16.77 -0.96
C VAL A 112 -3.72 15.60 -1.57
N CYS A 113 -4.46 14.65 -2.16
CA CYS A 113 -3.88 13.79 -3.18
C CYS A 113 -3.54 14.69 -4.36
N ARG A 114 -2.30 15.18 -4.41
CA ARG A 114 -1.77 15.80 -5.63
C ARG A 114 -1.63 14.67 -6.66
N ASN A 115 -2.63 14.53 -7.51
CA ASN A 115 -2.43 13.88 -8.79
C ASN A 115 -1.51 14.80 -9.59
N TYR A 116 -0.22 14.48 -9.63
CA TYR A 116 0.68 15.07 -10.62
C TYR A 116 0.42 14.38 -11.96
N TYR A 117 -0.58 14.88 -12.67
CA TYR A 117 -0.66 14.73 -14.12
C TYR A 117 -0.89 16.12 -14.71
N GLU A 118 0.20 16.84 -14.95
CA GLU A 118 0.22 17.94 -15.92
C GLU A 118 1.55 17.91 -16.67
N GLY A 119 1.45 17.88 -18.01
CA GLY A 119 2.44 18.42 -18.96
C GLY A 119 3.61 17.53 -19.33
#